data_AF-A0A953P230-F1
#
_entry.id   AF-A0A953P230-F1
#
_cell.length_a   1.000
_cell.length_b   1.000
_cell.length_c   1.000
_cell.angle_alpha   90.00
_cell.angle_beta   90.00
_cell.angle_gamma   90.00
#
_symmetry.space_group_name_H-M   'P 1'
#
loop_
_entity.id
_entity.type
_entity.pdbx_description
1 polymer ?
#
loop_
_entity_poly.entity_id
_entity_poly.type
_entity_poly.pdbx_seq_one_letter_code
_entity_poly.pdbx_strand_id
1 'polypeptide(L)'
;MEKEWAPSFVHESGHALMALIQGVLCHGIAFEKHPDGGMFCALLRHAAPEQRCKKDYLILAAGVAAEKLVYPGRDSEGAGADLRDFNSSSAPAFDEAVREAYEILLGHKRKLKRLASMLKSKARAVDFDLDRLPEAGMDGSKFRYLILLSKEELENAFQRP
;
A
#
# COMPACT_ATOMS: atom_id res chain seq x y z
N MET A 1 -13.04 -3.66 14.70
CA MET A 1 -12.57 -2.51 13.91
C MET A 1 -11.06 -2.23 14.03
N GLU A 2 -10.53 -1.55 15.05
CA GLU A 2 -9.09 -1.13 15.00
C GLU A 2 -8.05 -2.26 14.92
N LYS A 3 -8.30 -3.42 15.53
CA LYS A 3 -7.39 -4.58 15.45
C LYS A 3 -7.41 -5.25 14.07
N GLU A 4 -8.46 -5.03 13.28
CA GLU A 4 -8.64 -5.66 11.97
C GLU A 4 -7.87 -4.92 10.87
N TRP A 5 -7.66 -3.61 10.99
CA TRP A 5 -6.95 -2.81 9.98
C TRP A 5 -5.43 -2.77 10.14
N ALA A 6 -4.91 -3.27 11.26
CA ALA A 6 -3.47 -3.25 11.51
C ALA A 6 -2.64 -3.94 10.41
N PRO A 7 -3.05 -5.09 9.85
CA PRO A 7 -2.42 -5.68 8.67
C PRO A 7 -2.48 -4.75 7.46
N SER A 8 -3.64 -4.17 7.14
CA SER A 8 -3.80 -3.25 6.00
C SER A 8 -2.89 -2.03 6.11
N PHE A 9 -2.68 -1.47 7.31
CA PHE A 9 -1.74 -0.37 7.48
C PHE A 9 -0.30 -0.77 7.14
N VAL A 10 0.10 -1.98 7.49
CA VAL A 10 1.41 -2.53 7.16
C VAL A 10 1.49 -2.82 5.66
N HIS A 11 0.43 -3.37 5.07
CA HIS A 11 0.30 -3.69 3.65
C HIS A 11 0.53 -2.45 2.78
N GLU A 12 -0.28 -1.40 2.97
CA GLU A 12 -0.16 -0.17 2.18
C GLU A 12 1.16 0.56 2.43
N SER A 13 1.68 0.49 3.67
CA SER A 13 3.00 1.02 3.97
C SER A 13 4.12 0.24 3.25
N GLY A 14 3.91 -1.05 2.99
CA GLY A 14 4.80 -1.91 2.20
C GLY A 14 4.89 -1.44 0.75
N HIS A 15 3.74 -1.27 0.09
CA HIS A 15 3.67 -0.72 -1.28
C HIS A 15 4.33 0.66 -1.37
N ALA A 16 3.93 1.59 -0.49
CA ALA A 16 4.46 2.95 -0.50
C ALA A 16 5.98 2.97 -0.26
N LEU A 17 6.48 2.20 0.71
CA LEU A 17 7.91 2.14 0.99
C LEU A 17 8.70 1.52 -0.17
N MET A 18 8.20 0.44 -0.77
CA MET A 18 8.86 -0.17 -1.92
C MET A 18 8.90 0.79 -3.10
N ALA A 19 7.81 1.53 -3.37
CA ALA A 19 7.79 2.53 -4.42
C ALA A 19 8.89 3.60 -4.21
N LEU A 20 9.01 4.13 -3.00
CA LEU A 20 10.07 5.09 -2.65
C LEU A 20 11.48 4.50 -2.84
N ILE A 21 11.71 3.25 -2.44
CA ILE A 21 13.01 2.56 -2.64
C ILE A 21 13.33 2.39 -4.13
N GLN A 22 12.32 2.05 -4.95
CA GLN A 22 12.50 1.81 -6.38
C GLN A 22 12.55 3.09 -7.23
N GLY A 23 12.33 4.26 -6.61
CA GLY A 23 12.24 5.55 -7.29
C GLY A 23 10.94 5.73 -8.08
N VAL A 24 9.87 5.04 -7.69
CA VAL A 24 8.54 5.15 -8.29
C VAL A 24 7.70 6.14 -7.48
N LEU A 25 6.94 6.98 -8.17
CA LEU A 25 6.13 8.01 -7.53
C LEU A 25 4.96 7.39 -6.77
N CYS A 26 4.89 7.66 -5.46
CA CYS A 26 3.75 7.39 -4.60
C CYS A 26 3.14 8.72 -4.14
N HIS A 27 1.87 8.96 -4.46
CA HIS A 27 1.18 10.21 -4.16
C HIS A 27 0.68 10.28 -2.71
N GLY A 28 0.65 9.15 -2.00
CA GLY A 28 0.18 9.06 -0.64
C GLY A 28 -0.39 7.68 -0.32
N ILE A 29 -0.92 7.55 0.88
CA ILE A 29 -1.81 6.44 1.26
C ILE A 29 -3.16 7.04 1.61
N ALA A 30 -4.22 6.50 1.02
CA ALA A 30 -5.57 6.96 1.21
C ALA A 30 -6.47 5.85 1.76
N PHE A 31 -7.65 6.24 2.24
CA PHE A 31 -8.79 5.36 2.45
C PHE A 31 -9.82 5.64 1.38
N GLU A 32 -10.17 4.63 0.59
CA GLU A 32 -11.15 4.67 -0.50
C GLU A 32 -12.47 4.04 -0.04
N LYS A 33 -13.59 4.72 -0.29
CA LYS A 33 -14.94 4.23 0.01
C LYS A 33 -15.49 3.42 -1.17
N HIS A 34 -15.80 2.15 -0.94
CA HIS A 34 -16.63 1.34 -1.83
C HIS A 34 -18.03 1.12 -1.24
N PRO A 35 -19.01 0.70 -2.07
CA PRO A 35 -20.35 0.37 -1.60
C PRO A 35 -20.38 -0.71 -0.51
N ASP A 36 -19.46 -1.68 -0.58
CA ASP A 36 -19.43 -2.85 0.31
C ASP A 36 -18.48 -2.67 1.52
N GLY A 37 -17.87 -1.49 1.66
CA GLY A 37 -16.87 -1.18 2.69
C GLY A 37 -15.78 -0.26 2.16
N GLY A 38 -14.92 0.26 3.04
CA GLY A 38 -13.76 1.04 2.61
C GLY A 38 -12.46 0.24 2.73
N MET A 39 -11.48 0.61 1.91
CA MET A 39 -10.15 0.00 1.90
C MET A 39 -9.04 1.04 1.92
N PHE A 40 -7.88 0.67 2.43
CA PHE A 40 -6.69 1.51 2.35
C PHE A 40 -5.96 1.22 1.05
N CYS A 41 -5.42 2.25 0.41
CA CYS A 41 -4.72 2.14 -0.87
C CYS A 41 -3.48 3.05 -0.88
N ALA A 42 -2.32 2.51 -1.25
CA ALA A 42 -1.18 3.29 -1.70
C ALA A 42 -1.48 3.88 -3.09
N LEU A 43 -1.43 5.20 -3.21
CA LEU A 43 -1.74 5.91 -4.45
C LEU A 43 -0.53 5.89 -5.39
N LEU A 44 -0.42 4.82 -6.16
CA LEU A 44 0.65 4.57 -7.11
C LEU A 44 0.19 4.75 -8.54
N ARG A 45 1.07 5.25 -9.40
CA ARG A 45 0.83 5.18 -10.85
C ARG A 45 1.20 3.77 -11.33
N HIS A 46 0.22 2.90 -11.48
CA HIS A 46 0.44 1.58 -12.05
C HIS A 46 0.71 1.69 -13.55
N ALA A 47 1.77 1.01 -14.00
CA ALA A 47 1.98 0.74 -15.41
C ALA A 47 0.87 -0.21 -15.91
N ALA A 48 0.47 -0.05 -17.18
CA ALA A 48 -0.39 -1.01 -17.85
C ALA A 48 0.27 -2.42 -17.80
N PRO A 49 -0.50 -3.52 -17.71
CA PRO A 49 0.06 -4.86 -17.51
C PRO A 49 1.22 -5.22 -18.45
N GLU A 50 1.12 -4.84 -19.73
CA GLU A 50 2.13 -5.06 -20.78
C GLU A 50 3.38 -4.17 -20.65
N GLN A 51 3.32 -3.11 -19.86
CA GLN A 51 4.41 -2.18 -19.61
C GLN A 51 5.11 -2.43 -18.26
N ARG A 52 4.58 -3.34 -17.43
CA ARG A 52 5.12 -3.64 -16.11
C ARG A 52 6.52 -4.23 -16.22
N CYS A 53 7.42 -3.65 -15.44
CA CYS A 53 8.78 -4.14 -15.26
C CYS A 53 8.94 -4.76 -13.86
N LYS A 54 10.15 -5.25 -13.57
CA LYS A 54 10.48 -5.86 -12.28
C LYS A 54 10.11 -4.97 -11.08
N LYS A 55 10.33 -3.66 -11.18
CA LYS A 55 10.02 -2.72 -10.08
C LYS A 55 8.53 -2.69 -9.75
N ASP A 56 7.67 -2.77 -10.77
CA ASP A 56 6.22 -2.77 -10.58
C ASP A 56 5.78 -4.03 -9.85
N TYR A 57 6.30 -5.20 -10.24
CA TYR A 57 6.01 -6.46 -9.55
C TYR A 57 6.56 -6.48 -8.11
N LEU A 58 7.74 -5.90 -7.86
CA LEU A 58 8.24 -5.77 -6.49
C LEU A 58 7.34 -4.88 -5.63
N ILE A 59 6.81 -3.80 -6.19
CA ILE A 59 5.86 -2.92 -5.49
C ILE A 59 4.56 -3.68 -5.19
N LEU A 60 3.99 -4.39 -6.16
CA LEU A 60 2.78 -5.21 -5.96
C LEU A 60 2.99 -6.31 -4.91
N ALA A 61 4.15 -6.97 -4.90
CA ALA A 61 4.47 -7.98 -3.90
C ALA A 61 4.78 -7.41 -2.49
N ALA A 62 5.05 -6.10 -2.39
CA ALA A 62 5.55 -5.47 -1.18
C ALA A 62 4.54 -5.45 -0.03
N GLY A 63 3.24 -5.39 -0.32
CA GLY A 63 2.19 -5.44 0.71
C GLY A 63 2.25 -6.73 1.51
N VAL A 64 2.24 -7.87 0.82
CA VAL A 64 2.39 -9.20 1.43
C VAL A 64 3.74 -9.37 2.12
N ALA A 65 4.82 -8.92 1.49
CA ALA A 65 6.15 -8.99 2.08
C ALA A 65 6.24 -8.20 3.40
N ALA A 66 5.63 -7.01 3.45
CA ALA A 66 5.56 -6.19 4.65
C ALA A 66 4.75 -6.87 5.76
N GLU A 67 3.60 -7.47 5.43
CA GLU A 67 2.80 -8.23 6.38
C GLU A 67 3.60 -9.41 6.96
N LYS A 68 4.24 -10.23 6.10
CA LYS A 68 5.07 -11.36 6.56
C LYS A 68 6.20 -10.91 7.51
N LEU A 69 6.76 -9.73 7.27
CA LEU A 69 7.85 -9.16 8.07
C LEU A 69 7.40 -8.66 9.47
N VAL A 70 6.15 -8.21 9.60
CA VAL A 70 5.60 -7.64 10.84
C VAL A 70 4.76 -8.65 11.62
N TYR A 71 4.02 -9.53 10.92
CA TYR A 71 3.12 -10.53 11.45
C TYR A 71 3.51 -11.94 10.96
N PRO A 72 4.65 -12.48 11.43
CA PRO A 72 5.08 -13.81 11.01
C PRO A 72 4.02 -14.86 11.37
N GLY A 73 3.69 -15.73 10.41
CA GLY A 73 2.72 -16.81 10.58
C GLY A 73 1.26 -16.43 10.34
N ARG A 74 0.97 -15.21 9.88
CA ARG A 74 -0.35 -14.83 9.38
C ARG A 74 -0.38 -14.89 7.86
N ASP A 75 -1.38 -15.56 7.30
CA ASP A 75 -1.64 -15.52 5.86
C ASP A 75 -2.26 -14.17 5.48
N SER A 76 -1.82 -13.62 4.36
CA SER A 76 -2.25 -12.31 3.88
C SER A 76 -3.64 -12.42 3.24
N GLU A 77 -4.68 -12.06 3.99
CA GLU A 77 -6.09 -12.12 3.54
C GLU A 77 -6.44 -11.05 2.49
N GLY A 78 -5.60 -10.02 2.29
CA GLY A 78 -5.86 -8.87 1.41
C GLY A 78 -5.19 -8.88 0.02
N ALA A 79 -4.33 -9.86 -0.28
CA ALA A 79 -3.46 -9.82 -1.47
C ALA A 79 -4.14 -10.21 -2.79
N GLY A 80 -5.46 -10.45 -2.77
CA GLY A 80 -6.18 -10.99 -3.93
C GLY A 80 -6.13 -10.06 -5.15
N ALA A 81 -6.05 -8.75 -4.94
CA ALA A 81 -5.87 -7.78 -6.02
C ALA A 81 -4.45 -7.82 -6.60
N ASP A 82 -3.44 -7.77 -5.75
CA ASP A 82 -2.04 -7.81 -6.18
C ASP A 82 -1.71 -9.12 -6.88
N LEU A 83 -2.21 -10.25 -6.37
CA LEU A 83 -1.98 -11.56 -6.98
C LEU A 83 -2.56 -11.64 -8.40
N ARG A 84 -3.72 -11.01 -8.66
CA ARG A 84 -4.30 -11.01 -10.02
C ARG A 84 -3.38 -10.34 -11.03
N ASP A 85 -2.59 -9.37 -10.60
CA ASP A 85 -1.64 -8.67 -11.45
C ASP A 85 -0.43 -9.52 -11.86
N PHE A 86 -0.24 -10.69 -11.24
CA PHE A 86 0.78 -11.68 -11.59
C PHE A 86 0.28 -12.78 -12.54
N ASN A 87 -0.98 -12.75 -12.99
CA ASN A 87 -1.53 -13.74 -13.91
C ASN A 87 -1.07 -13.54 -15.38
N SER A 88 -0.13 -12.63 -15.65
CA SER A 88 0.41 -12.39 -17.00
C SER A 88 1.58 -13.33 -17.31
N SER A 89 1.77 -13.68 -18.59
CA SER A 89 2.87 -14.56 -19.01
C SER A 89 4.27 -13.96 -18.82
N SER A 90 4.36 -12.64 -18.61
CA SER A 90 5.60 -11.91 -18.37
C SER A 90 5.88 -11.63 -16.89
N ALA A 91 4.95 -11.97 -15.99
CA ALA A 91 5.13 -11.80 -14.56
C ALA A 91 6.10 -12.86 -14.00
N PRO A 92 6.97 -12.50 -13.03
CA PRO A 92 7.70 -13.49 -12.25
C PRO A 92 6.73 -14.30 -11.39
N ALA A 93 7.18 -15.41 -10.81
CA ALA A 93 6.36 -16.11 -9.83
C ALA A 93 6.08 -15.19 -8.62
N PHE A 94 4.82 -15.15 -8.17
CA PHE A 94 4.40 -14.25 -7.09
C PHE A 94 5.24 -14.45 -5.82
N ASP A 95 5.43 -15.71 -5.40
CA ASP A 95 6.21 -16.03 -4.20
C ASP A 95 7.69 -15.61 -4.32
N GLU A 96 8.26 -15.65 -5.52
CA GLU A 96 9.62 -15.18 -5.76
C GLU A 96 9.71 -13.66 -5.60
N ALA A 97 8.74 -12.92 -6.16
CA ALA A 97 8.65 -11.47 -5.98
C ALA A 97 8.40 -11.07 -4.53
N VAL A 98 7.56 -11.81 -3.79
CA VAL A 98 7.32 -11.60 -2.35
C VAL A 98 8.59 -11.85 -1.55
N ARG A 99 9.35 -12.91 -1.85
CA ARG A 99 10.63 -13.19 -1.18
C ARG A 99 11.64 -12.06 -1.44
N GLU A 100 11.79 -11.62 -2.68
CA GLU A 100 12.71 -10.53 -3.01
C GLU A 100 12.28 -9.22 -2.35
N ALA A 101 10.99 -8.88 -2.40
CA ALA A 101 10.45 -7.70 -1.72
C ALA A 101 10.67 -7.78 -0.20
N TYR A 102 10.55 -8.96 0.40
CA TYR A 102 10.80 -9.19 1.82
C TYR A 102 12.25 -8.89 2.19
N GLU A 103 13.22 -9.39 1.43
CA GLU A 103 14.65 -9.15 1.68
C GLU A 103 15.00 -7.66 1.61
N ILE A 104 14.44 -6.94 0.63
CA ILE A 104 14.60 -5.48 0.51
C ILE A 104 13.97 -4.78 1.72
N LEU A 105 12.71 -5.09 2.05
CA LEU A 105 12.00 -4.45 3.16
C LEU A 105 12.61 -4.77 4.52
N LEU A 106 13.25 -5.94 4.69
CA LEU A 106 13.96 -6.32 5.90
C LEU A 106 15.06 -5.29 6.24
N GLY A 107 15.82 -4.84 5.23
CA GLY A 107 16.82 -3.76 5.38
C GLY A 107 16.21 -2.39 5.76
N HIS A 108 14.90 -2.22 5.57
CA HIS A 108 14.17 -0.99 5.86
C HIS A 108 13.08 -1.15 6.93
N LYS A 109 13.14 -2.22 7.75
CA LYS A 109 12.09 -2.58 8.73
C LYS A 109 11.69 -1.43 9.66
N ARG A 110 12.65 -0.59 10.08
CA ARG A 110 12.37 0.59 10.94
C ARG A 110 11.51 1.62 10.22
N LYS A 111 11.78 1.89 8.94
CA LYS A 111 11.01 2.82 8.11
C LYS A 111 9.60 2.28 7.86
N LEU A 112 9.47 0.98 7.56
CA LEU A 112 8.17 0.32 7.42
C LEU A 112 7.29 0.49 8.68
N LYS A 113 7.84 0.17 9.86
CA LYS A 113 7.12 0.33 11.14
C LYS A 113 6.74 1.78 11.41
N ARG A 114 7.59 2.73 11.04
CA ARG A 114 7.32 4.18 11.18
C ARG A 114 6.12 4.59 10.33
N LEU A 115 6.12 4.22 9.05
CA LEU A 115 5.02 4.51 8.12
C LEU A 115 3.70 3.90 8.61
N ALA A 116 3.71 2.61 8.97
CA ALA A 116 2.51 1.94 9.47
C ALA A 116 1.98 2.59 10.77
N SER A 117 2.87 3.04 11.65
CA SER A 117 2.50 3.77 12.87
C SER A 117 1.90 5.15 12.56
N MET A 118 2.49 5.90 11.62
CA MET A 118 1.98 7.19 11.17
C MET A 118 0.59 7.04 10.56
N LEU A 119 0.41 6.06 9.67
CA LEU A 119 -0.87 5.75 9.03
C LEU A 119 -1.94 5.38 10.06
N LYS A 120 -1.59 4.52 11.02
CA LYS A 120 -2.48 4.17 12.14
C LYS A 120 -2.87 5.39 12.96
N SER A 121 -1.92 6.28 13.25
CA SER A 121 -2.20 7.51 14.01
C SER A 121 -3.14 8.44 13.24
N LYS A 122 -2.96 8.55 11.93
CA LYS A 122 -3.82 9.37 11.06
C LYS A 122 -5.22 8.79 10.96
N ALA A 123 -5.33 7.49 10.69
CA ALA A 123 -6.62 6.80 10.66
C ALA A 123 -7.41 6.99 11.96
N ARG A 124 -6.74 7.03 13.12
CA ARG A 124 -7.40 7.29 14.42
C ARG A 124 -7.86 8.71 14.63
N ALA A 125 -7.21 9.66 13.97
CA ALA A 125 -7.44 11.09 14.17
C ALA A 125 -8.47 11.65 13.18
N VAL A 126 -8.87 10.87 12.16
CA VAL A 126 -9.79 11.32 11.13
C VAL A 126 -11.17 10.71 11.33
N ASP A 127 -12.19 11.52 11.06
CA ASP A 127 -13.56 11.09 10.95
C ASP A 127 -13.78 10.41 9.59
N PHE A 128 -14.18 9.14 9.61
CA PHE A 128 -14.56 8.39 8.41
C PHE A 128 -16.03 8.59 8.04
N ASP A 129 -16.68 9.67 8.49
CA ASP A 129 -17.94 10.17 7.93
C ASP A 129 -17.73 10.69 6.49
N LEU A 130 -17.62 9.73 5.56
CA LEU A 130 -17.31 9.96 4.15
C LEU A 130 -18.50 10.56 3.37
N ASP A 131 -19.67 10.69 3.99
CA ASP A 131 -20.84 11.34 3.37
C ASP A 131 -20.61 12.84 3.21
N ARG A 132 -19.67 13.41 3.99
CA ARG A 132 -19.21 14.80 3.90
C ARG A 132 -18.16 15.06 2.82
N LEU A 133 -17.62 14.03 2.18
CA LEU A 133 -16.71 14.19 1.05
C LEU A 133 -17.50 14.62 -0.20
N PRO A 134 -16.90 15.36 -1.15
CA PRO A 134 -17.56 15.77 -2.39
C PRO A 134 -18.22 14.59 -3.13
N GLU A 135 -19.35 14.83 -3.80
CA GLU A 135 -20.17 13.78 -4.41
C GLU A 135 -19.49 13.00 -5.55
N ALA A 136 -18.46 13.60 -6.16
CA ALA A 136 -17.62 12.97 -7.18
C ALA A 136 -16.15 12.95 -6.73
N GLY A 137 -15.45 11.85 -7.01
CA GLY A 137 -14.00 11.77 -6.95
C GLY A 137 -13.35 12.75 -7.94
N MET A 138 -12.08 13.10 -7.74
CA MET A 138 -11.38 14.09 -8.60
C MET A 138 -11.29 13.68 -10.08
N ASP A 139 -11.51 12.41 -10.40
CA ASP A 139 -11.55 11.84 -11.76
C ASP A 139 -12.97 11.68 -12.33
N GLY A 140 -13.99 12.18 -11.62
CA GLY A 140 -15.40 12.00 -11.99
C GLY A 140 -15.97 10.63 -11.63
N SER A 141 -15.20 9.77 -10.95
CA SER A 141 -15.71 8.50 -10.43
C SER A 141 -16.62 8.72 -9.22
N LYS A 142 -17.40 7.69 -8.87
CA LYS A 142 -18.18 7.66 -7.63
C LYS A 142 -17.33 7.27 -6.41
N PHE A 143 -16.05 6.93 -6.62
CA PHE A 143 -15.14 6.53 -5.55
C PHE A 143 -14.63 7.77 -4.83
N ARG A 144 -14.86 7.81 -3.53
CA ARG A 144 -14.41 8.90 -2.66
C ARG A 144 -13.18 8.42 -1.91
N TYR A 145 -12.16 9.25 -1.82
CA TYR A 145 -10.97 8.93 -1.05
C TYR A 145 -10.58 10.05 -0.08
N LEU A 146 -9.96 9.63 1.02
CA LEU A 146 -9.41 10.47 2.05
C LEU A 146 -7.90 10.19 2.13
N ILE A 147 -7.08 11.17 1.79
CA ILE A 147 -5.62 11.05 1.93
C ILE A 147 -5.27 11.07 3.42
N LEU A 148 -4.65 9.99 3.90
CA LEU A 148 -4.23 9.84 5.30
C LEU A 148 -2.75 10.18 5.49
N LEU A 149 -1.93 9.78 4.52
CA LEU A 149 -0.52 10.19 4.41
C LEU A 149 -0.29 10.79 3.04
N SER A 150 0.16 12.04 3.01
CA SER A 150 0.54 12.73 1.77
C SER A 150 1.89 12.24 1.25
N LYS A 151 2.16 12.48 -0.04
CA LYS A 151 3.48 12.31 -0.65
C LYS A 151 4.61 12.91 0.19
N GLU A 152 4.45 14.15 0.65
CA GLU A 152 5.47 14.86 1.42
C GLU A 152 5.75 14.16 2.76
N GLU A 153 4.70 13.70 3.45
CA GLU A 153 4.87 12.94 4.71
C GLU A 153 5.59 11.61 4.48
N LEU A 154 5.32 10.93 3.38
CA LEU A 154 5.99 9.69 2.99
C LEU A 154 7.49 9.93 2.70
N GLU A 155 7.81 10.94 1.88
CA GLU A 155 9.19 11.30 1.53
C GLU A 155 9.99 11.71 2.78
N ASN A 156 9.40 12.55 3.64
CA ASN A 156 10.02 12.96 4.90
C ASN A 156 10.27 11.77 5.84
N ALA A 157 9.33 10.83 5.93
CA ALA A 157 9.50 9.63 6.76
C ALA A 157 10.58 8.68 6.23
N PHE A 158 10.77 8.65 4.90
CA PHE A 158 11.77 7.84 4.22
C PHE A 158 13.20 8.40 4.30
N GLN A 159 13.35 9.72 4.21
CA GLN A 159 14.66 10.40 4.27
C GLN A 159 15.26 10.41 5.68
N ARG A 160 14.42 10.33 6.72
CA ARG A 160 14.89 10.30 8.11
C ARG A 160 15.61 8.99 8.45
N PRO A 161 16.82 9.04 9.05
CA PRO A 161 17.57 7.84 9.47
C PRO A 161 16.85 6.97 10.51
#